data_AF-A0A7Y4ZZS2-F1
#
_entry.id   AF-A0A7Y4ZZS2-F1
#
_cell.length_a   1.000
_cell.length_b   1.000
_cell.length_c   1.000
_cell.angle_alpha   90.00
_cell.angle_beta   90.00
_cell.angle_gamma   90.00
#
_symmetry.space_group_name_H-M   'P 1'
#
loop_
_entity.id
_entity.type
_entity.pdbx_description
1 polymer ?
#
loop_
_entity_poly.entity_id
_entity_poly.type
_entity_poly.pdbx_seq_one_letter_code
_entity_poly.pdbx_strand_id
1 'polypeptide(L)'
;MNLHLPEPPEIFDSKDIARPPKRGAWKLMVPLSIMLIAVIYAALYFGWDVKAVAAGVVVFATLSNLFMWLLGVIGLVPIIGPLIVKVLSLSIIWLLNAIGYLVSYVAIKRGYSKDVLTYRGVTIALITGIVIGYVIGHYF
;
A
#
# COMPACT_ATOMS: atom_id res chain seq x y z
N MET A 1 -45.63 4.00 13.52
CA MET A 1 -44.58 4.01 14.56
C MET A 1 -43.28 3.73 13.85
N ASN A 2 -42.52 4.78 13.49
CA ASN A 2 -41.31 4.64 12.68
C ASN A 2 -40.18 4.20 13.59
N LEU A 3 -39.71 2.96 13.42
CA LEU A 3 -38.58 2.41 14.16
C LEU A 3 -37.31 3.15 13.71
N HIS A 4 -36.86 4.12 14.51
CA HIS A 4 -35.59 4.79 14.31
C HIS A 4 -34.49 3.84 14.82
N LEU A 5 -33.99 2.99 13.93
CA LEU A 5 -32.83 2.14 14.23
C LEU A 5 -31.59 3.02 14.29
N PRO A 6 -30.72 2.87 15.29
CA PRO A 6 -29.46 3.60 15.34
C PRO A 6 -28.59 3.19 14.14
N GLU A 7 -28.13 4.17 13.37
CA GLU A 7 -27.23 3.93 12.24
C GLU A 7 -25.95 3.23 12.76
N PRO A 8 -25.50 2.14 12.10
CA PRO A 8 -24.29 1.45 12.50
C PRO A 8 -23.09 2.42 12.45
N PRO A 9 -22.11 2.31 13.35
CA PRO A 9 -20.97 3.21 13.38
C PRO A 9 -20.20 3.10 12.07
N GLU A 10 -20.40 4.08 11.17
CA GLU A 10 -19.60 4.22 9.96
C GLU A 10 -18.17 4.54 10.39
N ILE A 11 -17.30 3.54 10.33
CA ILE A 11 -15.89 3.63 10.75
C ILE A 11 -15.13 4.68 9.91
N PHE A 12 -15.67 5.08 8.75
CA PHE A 12 -15.13 6.15 7.91
C PHE A 12 -16.27 6.92 7.22
N ASP A 13 -16.60 8.10 7.75
CA ASP A 13 -17.54 9.04 7.14
C ASP A 13 -16.94 9.54 5.82
N SER A 14 -17.67 9.37 4.71
CA SER A 14 -17.27 9.85 3.39
C SER A 14 -16.99 11.36 3.36
N LYS A 15 -17.52 12.12 4.33
CA LYS A 15 -17.24 13.54 4.54
C LYS A 15 -15.82 13.80 5.06
N ASP A 16 -15.15 12.83 5.69
CA ASP A 16 -13.75 12.95 6.14
C ASP A 16 -12.75 12.93 4.98
N ILE A 17 -13.07 12.22 3.90
CA ILE A 17 -12.22 12.08 2.71
C ILE A 17 -12.23 13.37 1.88
N ALA A 18 -13.35 14.09 1.89
CA ALA A 18 -13.52 15.38 1.22
C ALA A 18 -13.21 16.60 2.11
N ARG A 19 -12.66 16.40 3.32
CA ARG A 19 -12.29 17.54 4.17
C ARG A 19 -11.17 18.35 3.49
N PRO A 20 -11.34 19.67 3.31
CA PRO A 20 -10.24 20.51 2.87
C PRO A 20 -9.06 20.37 3.84
N PRO A 21 -7.81 20.48 3.36
CA PRO A 21 -6.62 20.19 4.14
C PRO A 21 -6.72 20.91 5.49
N LYS A 22 -6.66 20.12 6.59
CA LYS A 22 -6.79 20.62 7.96
C LYS A 22 -5.82 21.79 8.14
N ARG A 23 -6.35 23.00 8.38
CA ARG A 23 -5.55 24.17 8.80
C ARG A 23 -4.77 23.79 10.06
N GLY A 24 -3.51 23.39 9.89
CA GLY A 24 -2.70 22.75 10.94
C GLY A 24 -1.64 21.76 10.42
N ALA A 25 -1.77 21.23 9.20
CA ALA A 25 -0.80 20.30 8.60
C ALA A 25 0.62 20.87 8.49
N TRP A 26 0.76 22.19 8.41
CA TRP A 26 2.04 22.89 8.38
C TRP A 26 2.95 22.55 9.57
N LYS A 27 2.37 22.31 10.76
CA LYS A 27 3.13 21.93 11.96
C LYS A 27 3.82 20.57 11.83
N LEU A 28 3.33 19.71 10.95
CA LEU A 28 3.89 18.39 10.66
C LEU A 28 4.78 18.42 9.42
N MET A 29 4.42 19.23 8.41
CA MET A 29 5.19 19.40 7.18
C MET A 29 6.53 20.12 7.40
N VAL A 30 6.56 21.15 8.24
CA VAL A 30 7.78 21.93 8.52
C VAL A 30 8.89 21.08 9.15
N PRO A 31 8.66 20.33 10.25
CA PRO A 31 9.71 19.49 10.83
C PRO A 31 10.15 18.36 9.89
N LEU A 32 9.23 17.79 9.10
CA LEU A 32 9.57 16.78 8.10
C LEU A 32 10.50 17.36 7.00
N SER A 33 10.23 18.59 6.58
CA SER A 33 11.05 19.31 5.59
C SER A 33 12.46 19.61 6.14
N ILE A 34 12.54 20.05 7.40
CA ILE A 34 13.81 20.31 8.08
C ILE A 34 14.61 19.02 8.22
N MET A 35 13.96 17.90 8.57
CA MET A 35 14.60 16.59 8.64
C MET A 35 15.19 16.18 7.28
N LEU A 36 14.47 16.42 6.19
CA LEU A 36 14.92 16.08 4.84
C LEU A 36 16.15 16.92 4.42
N ILE A 37 16.14 18.22 4.72
CA ILE A 37 17.30 19.11 4.51
C ILE A 37 18.50 18.65 5.35
N ALA A 38 18.26 18.24 6.60
CA ALA A 38 19.32 17.74 7.48
C ALA A 38 19.96 16.46 6.96
N VAL A 39 19.18 15.54 6.38
CA VAL A 39 19.70 14.32 5.74
C VAL A 39 20.56 14.65 4.53
N ILE A 40 20.12 15.58 3.68
CA ILE A 40 20.91 16.02 2.51
C ILE A 40 22.20 16.71 2.98
N TYR A 41 22.12 17.58 3.98
CA TYR A 41 23.30 18.25 4.54
C TYR A 41 24.29 17.25 5.15
N ALA A 42 23.81 16.25 5.89
CA ALA A 42 24.65 15.19 6.46
C ALA A 42 25.34 14.38 5.35
N ALA A 43 24.64 14.04 4.27
CA ALA A 43 25.22 13.33 3.13
C ALA A 43 26.35 14.14 2.46
N LEU A 44 26.17 15.45 2.32
CA LEU A 44 27.20 16.35 1.79
C LEU A 44 28.38 16.50 2.77
N TYR A 45 28.12 16.60 4.07
CA TYR A 45 29.15 16.71 5.10
C TYR A 45 30.02 15.44 5.22
N PHE A 46 29.41 14.26 5.07
CA PHE A 46 30.12 12.97 5.05
C PHE A 46 30.90 12.71 3.76
N GLY A 47 30.87 13.63 2.79
CA GLY A 47 31.63 13.52 1.54
C GLY A 47 31.07 12.46 0.58
N TRP A 48 29.79 12.11 0.68
CA TRP A 48 29.15 11.27 -0.33
C TRP A 48 29.16 12.00 -1.68
N ASP A 49 29.42 11.25 -2.76
CA ASP A 49 29.42 11.81 -4.11
C ASP A 49 28.06 12.47 -4.39
N VAL A 50 28.10 13.77 -4.70
CA VAL A 50 26.91 14.59 -4.97
C VAL A 50 26.05 13.95 -6.06
N LYS A 51 26.67 13.27 -7.02
CA LYS A 51 25.95 12.54 -8.08
C LYS A 51 25.15 11.36 -7.53
N ALA A 52 25.71 10.62 -6.56
CA ALA A 52 25.02 9.50 -5.91
C ALA A 52 23.85 9.98 -5.04
N VAL A 53 24.05 11.08 -4.30
CA VAL A 53 22.99 11.71 -3.50
C VAL A 53 21.87 12.23 -4.41
N ALA A 54 22.21 12.96 -5.48
CA ALA A 54 21.25 13.46 -6.45
C ALA A 54 20.48 12.34 -7.14
N ALA A 55 21.16 11.27 -7.56
CA ALA A 55 20.51 10.09 -8.13
C ALA A 55 19.54 9.46 -7.12
N GLY A 56 19.94 9.29 -5.86
CA GLY A 56 19.08 8.77 -4.80
C GLY A 56 17.82 9.63 -4.59
N VAL A 57 17.98 10.96 -4.56
CA VAL A 57 16.85 11.89 -4.43
C VAL A 57 15.92 11.81 -5.63
N VAL A 58 16.45 11.76 -6.86
CA VAL A 58 15.65 11.63 -8.09
C VAL A 58 14.89 10.31 -8.12
N VAL A 59 15.55 9.20 -7.77
CA VAL A 59 14.90 7.88 -7.68
C VAL A 59 13.77 7.92 -6.66
N PHE A 60 14.02 8.47 -5.46
CA PHE A 60 13.01 8.58 -4.41
C PHE A 60 11.83 9.45 -4.85
N ALA A 61 12.10 10.63 -5.43
CA ALA A 61 11.07 11.54 -5.92
C ALA A 61 10.21 10.91 -7.03
N THR A 62 10.85 10.23 -7.98
CA THR A 62 10.16 9.54 -9.08
C THR A 62 9.29 8.41 -8.53
N LEU A 63 9.80 7.63 -7.58
CA LEU A 63 9.05 6.56 -6.95
C LEU A 63 7.84 7.10 -6.19
N SER A 64 8.01 8.16 -5.38
CA SER A 64 6.89 8.83 -4.71
C SER A 64 5.85 9.35 -5.70
N ASN A 65 6.28 9.90 -6.84
CA ASN A 65 5.37 10.37 -7.87
C ASN A 65 4.58 9.23 -8.54
N LEU A 66 5.21 8.06 -8.75
CA LEU A 66 4.53 6.86 -9.24
C LEU A 66 3.44 6.41 -8.27
N PHE A 67 3.70 6.40 -6.96
CA PHE A 67 2.68 6.09 -5.95
C PHE A 67 1.52 7.07 -5.99
N MET A 68 1.80 8.38 -6.09
CA MET A 68 0.75 9.40 -6.20
C MET A 68 -0.10 9.22 -7.46
N TRP A 69 0.54 8.90 -8.61
CA TRP A 69 -0.17 8.61 -9.84
C TRP A 69 -1.07 7.37 -9.71
N LEU A 70 -0.55 6.28 -9.14
CA LEU A 70 -1.32 5.05 -8.88
C LEU A 70 -2.53 5.32 -7.97
N LEU A 71 -2.32 6.03 -6.87
CA LEU A 71 -3.41 6.41 -5.96
C LEU A 71 -4.44 7.30 -6.66
N GLY A 72 -4.00 8.22 -7.52
CA GLY A 72 -4.87 9.05 -8.35
C GLY A 72 -5.73 8.23 -9.32
N VAL A 73 -5.12 7.26 -10.01
CA VAL A 73 -5.83 6.34 -10.92
C VAL A 73 -6.84 5.48 -10.15
N ILE A 74 -6.45 4.95 -8.99
CA ILE A 74 -7.34 4.17 -8.11
C ILE A 74 -8.51 5.05 -7.64
N GLY A 75 -8.24 6.31 -7.28
CA GLY A 75 -9.24 7.27 -6.84
C GLY A 75 -10.28 7.67 -7.90
N LEU A 76 -9.98 7.50 -9.19
CA LEU A 76 -10.94 7.74 -10.28
C LEU A 76 -12.07 6.69 -10.30
N VAL A 77 -11.87 5.53 -9.67
CA VAL A 77 -12.89 4.47 -9.59
C VAL A 77 -13.66 4.63 -8.28
N PRO A 78 -14.90 5.15 -8.29
CA PRO A 78 -15.60 5.61 -7.08
C PRO A 78 -15.93 4.49 -6.07
N ILE A 79 -16.08 3.25 -6.55
CA ILE A 79 -16.47 2.10 -5.69
C ILE A 79 -15.24 1.27 -5.31
N ILE A 80 -14.42 0.90 -6.28
CA ILE A 80 -13.25 0.03 -6.07
C ILE A 80 -12.08 0.82 -5.47
N GLY A 81 -11.96 2.12 -5.78
CA GLY A 81 -10.86 2.97 -5.34
C GLY A 81 -10.70 3.03 -3.82
N PRO A 82 -11.74 3.43 -3.08
CA PRO A 82 -11.71 3.46 -1.62
C PRO A 82 -11.46 2.09 -0.98
N LEU A 83 -11.96 1.01 -1.59
CA LEU A 83 -11.74 -0.36 -1.11
C LEU A 83 -10.27 -0.79 -1.27
N ILE A 84 -9.66 -0.52 -2.42
CA ILE A 84 -8.25 -0.84 -2.69
C ILE A 84 -7.33 -0.07 -1.74
N VAL A 85 -7.57 1.23 -1.55
CA VAL A 85 -6.78 2.05 -0.62
C VAL A 85 -6.89 1.52 0.81
N LYS A 86 -8.09 1.13 1.24
CA LYS A 86 -8.29 0.50 2.57
C LYS A 86 -7.48 -0.78 2.73
N VAL A 87 -7.47 -1.67 1.73
CA VAL A 87 -6.69 -2.92 1.78
C VAL A 87 -5.18 -2.64 1.75
N LEU A 88 -4.74 -1.69 0.92
CA LEU A 88 -3.34 -1.27 0.86
C LEU A 88 -2.84 -0.64 2.17
N SER A 89 -3.69 0.13 2.87
CA SER A 89 -3.35 0.74 4.16
C SER A 89 -3.27 -0.26 5.31
N LEU A 90 -3.75 -1.50 5.14
CA LEU A 90 -3.61 -2.57 6.14
C LEU A 90 -2.19 -3.16 6.11
N SER A 91 -1.25 -2.46 6.73
CA SER A 91 0.17 -2.83 6.79
C SER A 91 0.42 -4.26 7.29
N ILE A 92 -0.45 -4.77 8.17
CA ILE A 92 -0.34 -6.12 8.74
C ILE A 92 -0.51 -7.22 7.67
N ILE A 93 -1.34 -6.99 6.65
CA ILE A 93 -1.58 -7.96 5.56
C ILE A 93 -0.34 -8.07 4.69
N TRP A 94 0.28 -6.94 4.35
CA TRP A 94 1.53 -6.89 3.60
C TRP A 94 2.68 -7.51 4.38
N LEU A 95 2.74 -7.29 5.70
CA LEU A 95 3.76 -7.88 6.56
C LEU A 95 3.62 -9.42 6.61
N LEU A 96 2.40 -9.92 6.81
CA LEU A 96 2.13 -11.36 6.84
C LEU A 96 2.45 -12.01 5.49
N ASN A 97 2.12 -11.33 4.39
CA ASN A 97 2.41 -11.77 3.04
C ASN A 97 3.94 -11.83 2.76
N ALA A 98 4.69 -10.81 3.18
CA ALA A 98 6.14 -10.77 3.09
C ALA A 98 6.81 -11.87 3.92
N ILE A 99 6.35 -12.09 5.16
CA ILE A 99 6.79 -13.20 6.01
C ILE A 99 6.50 -14.54 5.34
N GLY A 100 5.31 -14.68 4.74
CA GLY A 100 4.96 -15.81 3.90
C GLY A 100 6.02 -16.04 2.84
N TYR A 101 6.32 -15.07 1.98
CA TYR A 101 7.34 -15.22 0.95
C TYR A 101 8.72 -15.56 1.52
N LEU A 102 9.12 -14.94 2.62
CA LEU A 102 10.39 -15.20 3.29
C LEU A 102 10.50 -16.66 3.77
N VAL A 103 9.47 -17.17 4.46
CA VAL A 103 9.40 -18.56 4.91
C VAL A 103 9.42 -19.52 3.72
N SER A 104 8.71 -19.21 2.63
CA SER A 104 8.75 -20.01 1.40
C SER A 104 10.13 -20.06 0.77
N TYR A 105 10.80 -18.92 0.69
CA TYR A 105 12.14 -18.84 0.13
C TYR A 105 13.13 -19.68 0.96
N VAL A 106 13.04 -19.59 2.29
CA VAL A 106 13.85 -20.41 3.21
C VAL A 106 13.53 -21.91 3.06
N ALA A 107 12.26 -22.29 2.90
CA ALA A 107 11.86 -23.68 2.74
C ALA A 107 12.35 -24.28 1.41
N ILE A 108 12.30 -23.52 0.31
CA ILE A 108 12.86 -23.91 -0.99
C ILE A 108 14.37 -24.08 -0.88
N LYS A 109 15.06 -23.16 -0.20
CA LYS A 109 16.51 -23.24 0.03
C LYS A 109 16.93 -24.44 0.89
N ARG A 110 16.03 -24.95 1.75
CA ARG A 110 16.25 -26.12 2.61
C ARG A 110 15.79 -27.46 2.00
N GLY A 111 15.32 -27.47 0.76
CA GLY A 111 14.94 -28.71 0.06
C GLY A 111 13.50 -29.17 0.28
N TYR A 112 12.68 -28.43 1.03
CA TYR A 112 11.24 -28.69 1.23
C TYR A 112 10.38 -28.02 0.14
N SER A 113 10.92 -27.93 -1.08
CA SER A 113 10.33 -27.18 -2.19
C SER A 113 8.99 -27.75 -2.65
N LYS A 114 8.76 -29.05 -2.51
CA LYS A 114 7.52 -29.69 -3.00
C LYS A 114 6.31 -29.41 -2.10
N ASP A 115 6.45 -29.45 -0.78
CA ASP A 115 5.31 -29.30 0.13
C ASP A 115 4.81 -27.86 0.23
N VAL A 116 5.73 -26.90 0.29
CA VAL A 116 5.37 -25.48 0.43
C VAL A 116 4.84 -24.89 -0.88
N LEU A 117 5.36 -25.34 -2.02
CA LEU A 117 4.87 -24.93 -3.33
C LEU A 117 3.52 -25.58 -3.66
N THR A 118 3.29 -26.83 -3.23
CA THR A 118 2.00 -27.51 -3.41
C THR A 118 0.91 -26.80 -2.61
N TYR A 119 1.14 -26.48 -1.33
CA TYR A 119 0.12 -25.82 -0.51
C TYR A 119 -0.22 -24.40 -1.01
N ARG A 120 0.79 -23.62 -1.43
CA ARG A 120 0.56 -22.26 -1.97
C ARG A 120 0.00 -22.28 -3.38
N GLY A 121 0.47 -23.20 -4.22
CA GLY A 121 -0.06 -23.40 -5.56
C GLY A 121 -1.53 -23.78 -5.53
N VAL A 122 -1.95 -24.62 -4.57
CA VAL A 122 -3.35 -24.99 -4.39
C VAL A 122 -4.20 -23.79 -3.98
N THR A 123 -3.77 -22.98 -3.01
CA THR A 123 -4.52 -21.78 -2.61
C THR A 123 -4.61 -20.75 -3.73
N ILE A 124 -3.53 -20.52 -4.49
CA ILE A 124 -3.53 -19.62 -5.65
C ILE A 124 -4.45 -20.15 -6.76
N ALA A 125 -4.39 -21.45 -7.08
CA ALA A 125 -5.25 -22.07 -8.07
C ALA A 125 -6.73 -21.99 -7.67
N LEU A 126 -7.05 -22.22 -6.40
CA LEU A 126 -8.41 -22.11 -5.87
C LEU A 126 -8.95 -20.68 -5.97
N ILE A 127 -8.18 -19.69 -5.50
CA ILE A 127 -8.59 -18.28 -5.57
C ILE A 127 -8.76 -17.84 -7.04
N THR A 128 -7.82 -18.22 -7.90
CA THR A 128 -7.88 -17.88 -9.34
C THR A 128 -9.10 -18.52 -10.00
N GLY A 129 -9.38 -19.80 -9.69
CA GLY A 129 -10.56 -20.51 -10.17
C GLY A 129 -11.88 -19.88 -9.71
N ILE A 130 -11.99 -19.48 -8.46
CA ILE A 130 -13.19 -18.81 -7.92
C ILE A 130 -13.40 -17.45 -8.60
N VAL A 131 -12.33 -16.66 -8.78
CA VAL A 131 -12.40 -15.36 -9.44
C VAL A 131 -12.82 -15.51 -10.91
N ILE A 132 -12.21 -16.44 -11.65
CA ILE A 132 -12.58 -16.71 -13.04
C ILE A 132 -14.03 -17.20 -13.12
N GLY A 133 -14.44 -18.12 -12.26
CA GLY A 133 -15.80 -18.65 -12.21
C GLY A 133 -16.84 -17.57 -11.91
N TYR A 134 -16.57 -16.67 -10.98
CA TYR A 134 -17.44 -15.53 -10.66
C TYR A 134 -17.57 -14.56 -11.85
N VAL A 135 -16.44 -14.23 -12.50
CA VAL A 135 -16.46 -13.35 -13.68
C VAL A 135 -17.28 -13.99 -14.80
N ILE A 136 -17.02 -15.24 -15.13
CA ILE A 136 -17.76 -15.94 -16.20
C ILE A 136 -19.24 -16.04 -15.85
N GLY A 137 -19.59 -16.47 -14.63
CA GLY A 137 -20.98 -16.63 -14.20
C GLY A 137 -21.74 -15.32 -13.95
N HIS A 138 -21.06 -14.17 -13.93
CA HIS A 138 -21.69 -12.86 -13.85
C HIS A 138 -21.98 -12.27 -15.24
N TYR A 139 -21.18 -12.64 -16.25
CA TYR A 139 -21.30 -12.15 -17.63
C TYR A 139 -22.05 -13.10 -18.56
N PHE A 140 -22.43 -14.30 -18.09
CA PHE A 140 -23.26 -15.29 -18.77
C PHE A 140 -24.52 -15.55 -17.97
#